data_AF-A0A1G7VET0-F1
#
_entry.id   AF-A0A1G7VET0-F1
#
_cell.length_a   1.000
_cell.length_b   1.000
_cell.length_c   1.000
_cell.angle_alpha   90.00
_cell.angle_beta   90.00
_cell.angle_gamma   90.00
#
_symmetry.space_group_name_H-M   'P 1'
#
loop_
_entity.id
_entity.type
_entity.pdbx_description
1 polymer ?
#
loop_
_entity_poly.entity_id
_entity_poly.type
_entity_poly.pdbx_seq_one_letter_code
_entity_poly.pdbx_strand_id
1 'polypeptide(L)'
;RVLVQYLQREAFEVILVNPLQAQRARRTGLRKVKTDESDAWHLGDLYYQEEDWLAHPIQKQAFTDLQFLTRQHEFVTSLYVQARLNMRALIDQVIPGYEQVFTDMFSKTSLNLISISKISFLQNCLLTKY
;
A
#
# COMPACT_ATOMS: atom_id res chain seq x y z
N ARG A 1 8.09 -4.51 -8.59
CA ARG A 1 8.94 -3.32 -8.29
C ARG A 1 10.03 -3.61 -7.25
N VAL A 2 9.83 -4.58 -6.34
CA VAL A 2 10.81 -4.96 -5.31
C VAL A 2 12.18 -5.32 -5.88
N LEU A 3 12.25 -6.08 -6.98
CA LEU A 3 13.50 -6.45 -7.64
C LEU A 3 14.31 -5.25 -8.15
N VAL A 4 13.67 -4.31 -8.86
CA VAL A 4 14.35 -3.10 -9.35
C VAL A 4 14.88 -2.25 -8.20
N GLN A 5 14.09 -2.08 -7.14
CA GLN A 5 14.51 -1.33 -5.94
C GLN A 5 15.66 -2.02 -5.21
N TYR A 6 15.68 -3.35 -5.15
CA TYR A 6 16.77 -4.11 -4.55
C TYR A 6 18.07 -3.95 -5.36
N LEU A 7 18.00 -4.12 -6.68
CA LEU A 7 19.16 -3.95 -7.56
C LEU A 7 19.72 -2.52 -7.53
N GLN A 8 18.85 -1.51 -7.46
CA GLN A 8 19.26 -0.12 -7.28
C GLN A 8 19.95 0.13 -5.92
N ARG A 9 19.54 -0.55 -4.84
CA ARG A 9 20.20 -0.44 -3.52
C ARG A 9 21.57 -1.08 -3.49
N GLU A 10 21.75 -2.17 -4.21
CA GLU A 10 23.02 -2.88 -4.38
C GLU A 10 23.94 -2.20 -5.43
N ALA A 11 23.61 -0.97 -5.85
CA ALA A 11 24.35 -0.16 -6.83
C ALA A 11 24.50 -0.78 -8.23
N PHE A 12 23.62 -1.69 -8.63
CA PHE A 12 23.54 -2.16 -10.01
C PHE A 12 22.87 -1.11 -10.90
N GLU A 13 23.44 -0.91 -12.08
CA GLU A 13 22.82 -0.10 -13.12
C GLU A 13 21.62 -0.85 -13.70
N VAL A 14 20.42 -0.26 -13.54
CA VAL A 14 19.18 -0.83 -14.09
C VAL A 14 18.77 -0.01 -15.30
N ILE A 15 18.75 -0.67 -16.46
CA ILE A 15 18.32 -0.07 -17.72
C ILE A 15 16.88 -0.48 -18.00
N LEU A 16 16.05 0.49 -18.38
CA LEU A 16 14.68 0.22 -18.78
C LEU A 16 14.62 -0.01 -20.29
N VAL A 17 14.50 -1.27 -20.70
CA VAL A 17 14.32 -1.64 -22.11
C VAL A 17 12.84 -1.51 -22.51
N ASN A 18 12.58 -0.90 -23.67
CA ASN A 18 11.22 -0.85 -24.22
C ASN A 18 10.75 -2.27 -24.57
N PRO A 19 9.57 -2.72 -24.10
CA PRO A 19 9.06 -4.06 -24.41
C PRO A 19 8.92 -4.31 -25.92
N LEU A 20 8.69 -3.27 -26.73
CA LEU A 20 8.63 -3.40 -28.20
C LEU A 20 10.00 -3.66 -28.82
N GLN A 21 11.07 -3.05 -28.30
CA GLN A 21 12.44 -3.29 -28.76
C GLN A 21 12.89 -4.71 -28.39
N ALA A 22 12.67 -5.12 -27.13
CA ALA A 22 12.98 -6.47 -26.68
C ALA A 22 12.26 -7.54 -27.53
N GLN A 23 10.99 -7.29 -27.88
CA GLN A 23 10.23 -8.19 -28.74
C GLN A 23 10.73 -8.21 -30.20
N ARG A 24 11.26 -7.10 -30.72
CA ARG A 24 11.88 -7.04 -32.06
C ARG A 24 13.20 -7.81 -32.10
N ALA A 25 14.07 -7.62 -31.12
CA ALA A 25 15.32 -8.37 -30.97
C ALA A 25 15.07 -9.89 -30.91
N ARG A 26 13.98 -10.30 -30.27
CA ARG A 26 13.55 -11.71 -30.19
C ARG A 26 12.89 -12.25 -31.48
N ARG A 27 12.42 -11.38 -32.38
CA ARG A 27 11.69 -11.76 -33.61
C ARG A 27 12.59 -12.03 -34.81
N THR A 28 13.88 -11.75 -34.73
CA THR A 28 14.87 -12.01 -35.79
C THR A 28 15.12 -13.52 -36.00
N GLY A 29 14.75 -14.37 -35.03
CA GLY A 29 14.78 -15.83 -35.15
C GLY A 29 13.42 -16.45 -35.49
N LEU A 30 13.39 -17.31 -36.52
CA LEU A 30 12.23 -18.13 -36.88
C LEU A 30 11.88 -19.08 -35.71
N ARG A 31 10.77 -18.79 -35.02
CA ARG A 31 10.10 -19.55 -33.94
C ARG A 31 10.98 -20.59 -33.21
N LYS A 32 11.76 -20.13 -32.24
CA LYS A 32 12.45 -21.01 -31.27
C LYS A 32 11.82 -20.91 -29.88
N VAL A 33 11.93 -22.01 -29.15
CA VAL A 33 11.45 -22.20 -27.78
C VAL A 33 11.97 -21.08 -26.88
N LYS A 34 11.15 -20.60 -25.95
CA LYS A 34 11.60 -19.66 -24.91
C LYS A 34 12.58 -20.39 -24.00
N THR A 35 13.86 -20.08 -24.13
CA THR A 35 14.92 -20.54 -23.22
C THR A 35 15.56 -19.32 -22.59
N ASP A 36 15.79 -19.35 -21.27
CA ASP A 36 16.36 -18.21 -20.55
C ASP A 36 17.74 -17.80 -21.10
N GLU A 37 18.52 -18.78 -21.58
CA GLU A 37 19.82 -18.55 -22.24
C GLU A 37 19.68 -17.76 -23.55
N SER A 38 18.74 -18.14 -24.42
CA SER A 38 18.52 -17.41 -25.66
C SER A 38 17.99 -16.01 -25.38
N ASP A 39 17.07 -15.87 -24.44
CA ASP A 39 16.48 -14.56 -24.12
C ASP A 39 17.55 -13.62 -23.55
N ALA A 40 18.49 -14.11 -22.73
CA ALA A 40 19.64 -13.34 -22.25
C ALA A 40 20.59 -12.92 -23.38
N TRP A 41 20.86 -13.80 -24.35
CA TRP A 41 21.73 -13.48 -25.48
C TRP A 41 21.15 -12.36 -26.37
N HIS A 42 19.85 -12.42 -26.70
CA HIS A 42 19.21 -11.36 -27.49
C HIS A 42 19.15 -10.01 -26.74
N LEU A 43 19.00 -10.04 -25.41
CA LEU A 43 19.07 -8.81 -24.60
C LEU A 43 20.50 -8.22 -24.58
N GLY A 44 21.52 -9.08 -24.55
CA GLY A 44 22.92 -8.65 -24.67
C GLY A 44 23.26 -8.08 -26.05
N ASP A 45 22.81 -8.72 -27.13
CA ASP A 45 22.99 -8.20 -28.49
C ASP A 45 22.28 -6.84 -28.67
N LEU A 46 21.05 -6.74 -28.15
CA LEU A 46 20.31 -5.47 -28.12
C LEU A 46 21.08 -4.40 -27.34
N TYR A 47 21.69 -4.73 -26.20
CA TYR A 47 22.49 -3.81 -25.38
C TYR A 47 23.63 -3.13 -26.18
N TYR A 48 24.32 -3.88 -27.03
CA TYR A 48 25.42 -3.35 -27.85
C TYR A 48 24.96 -2.58 -29.10
N GLN A 49 23.73 -2.80 -29.56
CA GLN A 49 23.20 -2.16 -30.78
C GLN A 49 22.64 -0.75 -30.53
N GLU A 50 22.20 -0.44 -29.31
CA GLU A 50 21.73 0.92 -28.98
C GLU A 50 22.78 1.68 -28.16
N GLU A 51 23.09 2.90 -28.59
CA GLU A 51 24.07 3.78 -27.92
C GLU A 51 23.44 4.61 -26.78
N ASP A 52 22.12 4.84 -26.81
CA ASP A 52 21.40 5.69 -25.85
C ASP A 52 20.40 4.90 -24.99
N TRP A 53 20.90 4.29 -23.92
CA TRP A 53 20.06 3.66 -22.91
C TRP A 53 19.42 4.71 -21.99
N LEU A 54 18.09 4.71 -21.90
CA LEU A 54 17.40 5.46 -20.86
C LEU A 54 17.67 4.77 -19.51
N ALA A 55 18.62 5.32 -18.75
CA ALA A 55 18.78 5.00 -17.33
C ALA A 55 17.41 5.13 -16.66
N HIS A 56 17.05 4.15 -15.82
CA HIS A 56 15.72 4.10 -15.22
C HIS A 56 15.42 5.47 -14.57
N PRO A 57 14.38 6.22 -15.01
CA PRO A 57 14.24 7.61 -14.59
C PRO A 57 13.78 7.64 -13.13
N ILE A 58 14.73 7.81 -12.22
CA ILE A 58 14.54 7.87 -10.77
C ILE A 58 13.48 8.93 -10.43
N GLN A 59 13.46 10.05 -11.16
CA GLN A 59 12.50 11.14 -10.97
C GLN A 59 11.04 10.69 -11.19
N LYS A 60 10.75 9.85 -12.18
CA LYS A 60 9.39 9.38 -12.46
C LYS A 60 8.86 8.46 -11.36
N GLN A 61 9.75 7.73 -10.68
CA GLN A 61 9.41 6.88 -9.55
C GLN A 61 8.99 7.72 -8.33
N ALA A 62 9.75 8.74 -7.97
CA ALA A 62 9.44 9.60 -6.82
C ALA A 62 8.04 10.23 -6.91
N PHE A 63 7.64 10.73 -8.08
CA PHE A 63 6.29 11.28 -8.27
C PHE A 63 5.18 10.22 -8.18
N THR A 64 5.43 9.02 -8.70
CA THR A 64 4.46 7.92 -8.63
C THR A 64 4.27 7.45 -7.20
N ASP A 65 5.37 7.35 -6.45
CA ASP A 65 5.35 6.92 -5.05
C ASP A 65 4.68 7.97 -4.16
N LEU A 66 4.91 9.26 -4.43
CA LEU A 66 4.20 10.34 -3.75
C LEU A 66 2.69 10.30 -4.04
N GLN A 67 2.28 10.09 -5.29
CA GLN A 67 0.86 9.93 -5.65
C GLN A 67 0.22 8.71 -4.99
N PHE A 68 0.98 7.63 -4.81
CA PHE A 68 0.49 6.46 -4.10
C PHE A 68 0.29 6.76 -2.61
N LEU A 69 1.26 7.41 -1.96
CA LEU A 69 1.19 7.80 -0.55
C LEU A 69 0.04 8.76 -0.27
N THR A 70 -0.21 9.74 -1.16
CA THR A 70 -1.34 10.67 -0.98
C THR A 70 -2.69 9.97 -1.06
N ARG A 71 -2.88 9.05 -2.03
CA ARG A 71 -4.10 8.24 -2.12
C ARG A 71 -4.28 7.33 -0.91
N GLN A 72 -3.20 6.72 -0.43
CA GLN A 72 -3.24 5.88 0.77
C GLN A 72 -3.63 6.71 1.99
N HIS A 73 -3.07 7.90 2.14
CA HIS A 73 -3.42 8.82 3.22
C HIS A 73 -4.90 9.21 3.16
N GLU A 74 -5.42 9.56 1.99
CA GLU A 74 -6.85 9.87 1.79
C GLU A 74 -7.75 8.68 2.16
N PHE A 75 -7.37 7.46 1.75
CA PHE A 75 -8.09 6.24 2.11
C PHE A 75 -8.10 5.98 3.62
N VAL A 76 -6.95 6.11 4.29
CA VAL A 76 -6.87 5.93 5.75
C VAL A 76 -7.67 7.00 6.47
N THR A 77 -7.64 8.24 5.97
CA THR A 77 -8.39 9.36 6.54
C THR A 77 -9.89 9.14 6.41
N SER A 78 -10.38 8.68 5.26
CA SER A 78 -11.81 8.39 5.07
C SER A 78 -12.28 7.26 5.97
N LEU A 79 -11.48 6.20 6.11
CA LEU A 79 -11.74 5.09 7.03
C LEU A 79 -11.78 5.57 8.48
N TYR A 80 -10.84 6.44 8.89
CA TYR A 80 -10.81 7.03 10.23
C TYR A 80 -12.08 7.84 10.52
N VAL A 81 -12.52 8.70 9.59
CA VAL A 81 -13.74 9.50 9.75
C VAL A 81 -14.97 8.59 9.87
N GLN A 82 -15.07 7.55 9.05
CA GLN A 82 -16.17 6.58 9.14
C GLN A 82 -16.17 5.83 10.47
N ALA A 83 -15.01 5.35 10.92
CA ALA A 83 -14.89 4.68 12.22
C ALA A 83 -15.30 5.61 13.38
N ARG A 84 -14.95 6.90 13.29
CA ARG A 84 -15.32 7.92 14.28
C ARG A 84 -16.85 8.12 14.35
N LEU A 85 -17.51 8.21 13.20
CA LEU A 85 -18.98 8.35 13.11
C LEU A 85 -19.68 7.08 13.63
N ASN A 86 -19.19 5.91 13.25
CA ASN A 86 -19.72 4.63 13.71
C ASN A 86 -19.58 4.48 15.24
N MET A 87 -18.43 4.85 15.81
CA MET A 87 -18.24 4.85 17.27
C MET A 87 -19.23 5.78 17.97
N ARG A 88 -19.44 6.99 17.42
CA ARG A 88 -20.41 7.96 17.97
C ARG A 88 -21.81 7.35 18.05
N ALA A 89 -22.28 6.79 16.94
CA ALA A 89 -23.60 6.16 16.86
C ALA A 89 -23.74 4.97 17.85
N LEU A 90 -22.69 4.15 17.99
CA LEU A 90 -22.69 3.04 18.95
C LEU A 90 -22.72 3.54 20.41
N ILE A 91 -21.98 4.61 20.72
CA ILE A 91 -21.96 5.21 22.06
C ILE A 91 -23.34 5.77 22.39
N ASP A 92 -23.98 6.49 21.46
CA ASP A 92 -25.33 7.03 21.67
C ASP A 92 -26.37 5.93 21.93
N GLN A 93 -26.21 4.75 21.31
CA GLN A 93 -27.10 3.60 21.55
C GLN A 93 -26.92 2.97 22.94
N VAL A 94 -25.69 2.89 23.44
CA VAL A 94 -25.40 2.19 24.70
C VAL A 94 -25.45 3.14 25.90
N ILE A 95 -25.06 4.40 25.72
CA ILE A 95 -24.97 5.43 26.77
C ILE A 95 -25.52 6.75 26.21
N PRO A 96 -26.84 6.99 26.28
CA PRO A 96 -27.44 8.23 25.81
C PRO A 96 -26.94 9.42 26.63
N GLY A 97 -26.60 10.53 25.97
CA GLY A 97 -26.14 11.77 26.62
C GLY A 97 -24.63 11.83 26.90
N TYR A 98 -23.84 10.89 26.38
CA TYR A 98 -22.38 10.85 26.57
C TYR A 98 -21.66 12.12 26.07
N GLU A 99 -22.16 12.74 25.00
CA GLU A 99 -21.63 13.99 24.44
C GLU A 99 -21.74 15.20 25.38
N GLN A 100 -22.70 15.18 26.30
CA GLN A 100 -22.90 16.29 27.24
C GLN A 100 -21.92 16.22 28.41
N VAL A 101 -21.33 15.04 28.65
CA VAL A 101 -20.43 14.78 29.78
C VAL A 101 -18.96 15.03 29.41
N PHE A 102 -18.58 14.78 28.15
CA PHE A 102 -17.20 14.94 27.68
C PHE A 102 -17.09 15.95 26.55
N THR A 103 -16.26 16.99 26.75
CA THR A 103 -15.92 17.97 25.70
C THR A 103 -15.15 17.33 24.53
N ASP A 104 -14.37 16.28 24.79
CA ASP A 104 -13.74 15.44 23.77
C ASP A 104 -14.07 13.96 23.99
N MET A 105 -14.90 13.43 23.09
CA MET A 105 -15.37 12.05 23.10
C MET A 105 -14.25 11.01 22.92
N PHE A 106 -13.11 11.40 22.32
CA PHE A 106 -11.96 10.52 22.11
C PHE A 106 -10.77 10.84 23.03
N SER A 107 -11.01 11.58 24.12
CA SER A 107 -10.01 11.81 25.15
C SER A 107 -9.54 10.52 25.81
N LYS A 108 -8.35 10.54 26.41
CA LYS A 108 -7.79 9.36 27.10
C LYS A 108 -8.71 8.86 28.21
N THR A 109 -9.40 9.76 28.90
CA THR A 109 -10.33 9.44 29.99
C THR A 109 -11.63 8.79 29.46
N SER A 110 -12.20 9.32 28.38
CA SER A 110 -13.41 8.75 27.75
C SER A 110 -13.15 7.36 27.18
N LEU A 111 -12.03 7.17 26.47
CA LEU A 111 -11.62 5.88 25.92
C LEU A 111 -11.36 4.83 27.01
N ASN A 112 -10.70 5.22 28.11
CA ASN A 112 -10.53 4.34 29.26
C ASN A 112 -11.87 3.95 29.89
N LEU A 113 -12.81 4.90 30.03
CA LEU A 113 -14.15 4.63 30.56
C LEU A 113 -14.90 3.62 29.68
N ILE A 114 -14.87 3.80 28.35
CA ILE A 114 -15.48 2.86 27.39
C ILE A 114 -14.80 1.48 27.44
N SER A 115 -13.47 1.43 27.60
CA SER A 115 -12.74 0.16 27.75
C SER A 115 -13.12 -0.56 29.04
N ILE A 116 -13.33 0.17 30.12
CA ILE A 116 -13.71 -0.39 31.43
C ILE A 116 -15.19 -0.80 31.42
N SER A 117 -16.07 -0.01 30.80
CA SER A 117 -17.52 -0.29 30.76
C SER A 117 -17.85 -1.56 29.97
N LYS A 118 -17.04 -1.92 28.96
CA LYS A 118 -17.14 -3.23 28.28
C LYS A 118 -16.98 -4.40 29.25
N ILE A 119 -16.11 -4.28 30.27
CA ILE A 119 -15.86 -5.34 31.24
C ILE A 119 -17.07 -5.50 32.17
N SER A 120 -17.62 -4.40 32.69
CA SER A 120 -18.78 -4.43 33.59
C SER A 120 -20.11 -4.73 32.89
N PHE A 121 -20.30 -4.34 31.62
CA PHE A 121 -21.50 -4.68 30.85
C PHE A 121 -21.55 -6.19 30.50
N LEU A 122 -20.41 -6.80 30.16
CA LEU A 122 -20.33 -8.25 29.98
C LEU A 122 -20.54 -9.01 31.30
N GLN A 123 -20.07 -8.47 32.42
CA GLN A 123 -20.26 -9.06 33.74
C GLN A 123 -21.72 -8.98 34.21
N ASN A 124 -22.41 -7.86 33.97
CA ASN A 124 -23.84 -7.68 34.30
C ASN A 124 -24.77 -8.47 33.36
N CYS A 125 -24.42 -8.65 32.09
CA CYS A 125 -25.17 -9.55 31.18
C CYS A 125 -25.00 -11.04 31.52
N LEU A 126 -23.87 -11.45 32.13
CA LEU A 126 -23.68 -12.83 32.59
C LEU A 126 -24.36 -13.12 33.94
N LEU A 127 -24.56 -12.10 34.78
CA LEU A 127 -25.22 -12.22 36.09
C LEU A 127 -26.75 -12.02 36.07
N THR A 128 -27.34 -11.68 34.93
CA THR A 128 -28.81 -11.54 34.76
C THR A 128 -29.44 -12.71 33.97
N LYS A 129 -28.67 -13.77 33.69
CA LYS A 129 -29.16 -15.01 33.04
C LYS A 129 -29.25 -16.24 33.95
N TYR A 130 -29.16 -16.06 35.26
CA TYR A 130 -29.48 -17.09 36.26
C TYR A 130 -30.47 -16.55 37.29
#